data_AF-A0A352TSY8-F1
#
_entry.id   AF-A0A352TSY8-F1
#
_cell.length_a   1.000
_cell.length_b   1.000
_cell.length_c   1.000
_cell.angle_alpha   90.00
_cell.angle_beta   90.00
_cell.angle_gamma   90.00
#
_symmetry.space_group_name_H-M   'P 1'
#
loop_
_entity.id
_entity.type
_entity.pdbx_description
1 polymer ?
#
loop_
_entity_poly.entity_id
_entity_poly.type
_entity_poly.pdbx_seq_one_letter_code
_entity_poly.pdbx_strand_id
1 'polypeptide(L)' 'IDEALSGFGNQIKLTIKQDNSIMIEDHGRGIPYKMHASGKPTTEVIFMTLHAGGKFSETGGYKVSGGLHGVGSSVVN' A
#
# COMPACT_ATOMS: atom_id res chain seq x y z
N ILE A 1 2.88 7.68 -2.39
CA ILE A 1 4.16 8.16 -3.00
C ILE A 1 4.80 7.10 -3.88
N ASP A 2 5.06 5.88 -3.38
CA ASP A 2 5.73 4.83 -4.17
C ASP A 2 5.01 4.44 -5.49
N GLU A 3 3.67 4.54 -5.54
CA GLU A 3 2.91 4.42 -6.79
C GLU A 3 3.32 5.49 -7.81
N ALA A 4 3.39 6.75 -7.39
CA ALA A 4 3.78 7.87 -8.25
C ALA A 4 5.24 7.77 -8.70
N LEU A 5 6.15 7.32 -7.83
CA LEU A 5 7.55 7.02 -8.21
C LEU A 5 7.64 5.90 -9.24
N SER A 6 6.68 4.99 -9.25
CA SER A 6 6.56 3.93 -10.26
C SER A 6 5.78 4.37 -11.51
N GLY A 7 5.41 5.66 -11.60
CA GLY A 7 4.70 6.25 -12.75
C GLY A 7 3.18 6.13 -12.69
N PHE A 8 2.59 5.73 -11.57
CA PHE A 8 1.14 5.55 -11.41
C PHE A 8 0.53 6.60 -10.47
N GLY A 9 -0.42 7.37 -11.00
CA GLY A 9 -1.06 8.46 -10.28
C GLY A 9 -0.20 9.72 -10.22
N ASN A 10 -0.85 10.88 -10.30
CA ASN A 10 -0.21 12.20 -10.31
C ASN A 10 -0.74 13.12 -9.19
N GLN A 11 -1.64 12.62 -8.35
CA GLN A 11 -2.24 13.36 -7.26
C GLN A 11 -2.43 12.47 -6.04
N ILE A 12 -2.06 13.01 -4.88
CA ILE A 12 -2.38 12.47 -3.56
C ILE A 12 -3.11 13.56 -2.80
N LYS A 13 -4.24 13.21 -2.19
CA LYS A 13 -5.05 14.12 -1.38
C LYS A 13 -5.07 13.63 0.06
N LEU A 14 -4.82 14.54 0.99
CA LEU A 14 -4.94 14.30 2.42
C LEU A 14 -6.09 15.13 2.97
N THR A 15 -6.96 14.50 3.75
CA THR A 15 -8.06 15.16 4.46
C THR A 15 -7.97 14.82 5.93
N ILE A 16 -7.86 15.84 6.79
CA ILE A 16 -8.10 15.71 8.23
C ILE A 16 -9.60 15.87 8.44
N LYS A 17 -10.26 14.82 8.93
CA LYS A 17 -11.71 14.82 9.15
C LYS A 17 -12.07 15.43 10.50
N GLN A 18 -13.35 15.79 10.66
CA GLN A 18 -13.88 16.37 11.90
C GLN A 18 -13.80 15.41 13.10
N ASP A 19 -13.76 14.10 12.86
CA ASP A 19 -13.62 13.06 13.88
C ASP A 19 -12.14 12.78 14.25
N ASN A 20 -11.22 13.66 13.85
CA ASN A 20 -9.77 13.53 13.98
C ASN A 20 -9.14 12.36 13.21
N SER A 21 -9.89 11.66 12.34
CA SER A 21 -9.30 10.67 11.44
C SER A 21 -8.60 11.34 10.26
N ILE A 22 -7.57 10.68 9.72
CA ILE A 22 -6.86 11.11 8.51
C ILE A 22 -7.27 10.20 7.35
N MET A 23 -7.69 10.81 6.25
CA MET A 23 -7.95 10.13 4.99
C MET A 23 -6.88 10.50 3.98
N ILE A 24 -6.27 9.49 3.37
CA ILE A 24 -5.32 9.64 2.27
C ILE A 24 -5.93 8.96 1.04
N GLU A 25 -6.06 9.71 -0.04
CA GLU A 25 -6.57 9.26 -1.33
C GLU A 25 -5.46 9.40 -2.38
N ASP A 26 -5.23 8.37 -3.19
CA ASP A 26 -4.32 8.42 -4.34
C ASP A 26 -4.97 7.86 -5.61
N HIS A 27 -4.38 8.18 -6.76
CA HIS A 27 -4.82 7.70 -8.07
C HIS A 27 -3.81 6.72 -8.70
N GLY A 28 -3.15 5.92 -7.86
CA GLY A 28 -2.27 4.84 -8.29
C GLY A 28 -3.04 3.64 -8.86
N ARG A 29 -2.37 2.50 -8.95
CA ARG A 29 -2.98 1.25 -9.46
C ARG A 29 -4.03 0.65 -8.51
N GLY A 30 -4.04 1.10 -7.25
CA GLY A 30 -4.81 0.51 -6.18
C GLY A 30 -4.17 -0.74 -5.56
N ILE A 31 -4.69 -1.15 -4.40
CA ILE A 31 -4.24 -2.35 -3.70
C ILE A 31 -4.88 -3.59 -4.38
N PRO A 32 -4.12 -4.67 -4.64
CA PRO A 32 -4.71 -5.91 -5.11
C PRO A 32 -5.77 -6.42 -4.14
N TYR A 33 -6.96 -6.76 -4.64
CA TYR A 33 -8.12 -7.15 -3.82
C TYR A 33 -8.53 -8.62 -3.99
N LYS A 34 -7.90 -9.34 -4.93
CA LYS A 34 -8.18 -10.76 -5.18
C LYS A 34 -7.61 -11.63 -4.05
N MET A 35 -7.99 -12.90 -4.06
CA MET A 35 -7.51 -13.91 -3.11
C MET A 35 -5.98 -14.07 -3.22
N HIS A 36 -5.29 -14.00 -2.09
CA HIS A 36 -3.87 -14.29 -1.97
C HIS A 36 -3.62 -15.80 -1.86
N ALA A 37 -2.40 -16.26 -2.15
CA ALA A 37 -2.02 -17.67 -2.06
C ALA A 37 -2.18 -18.27 -0.65
N SER A 38 -2.27 -17.44 0.39
CA SER A 38 -2.58 -17.86 1.76
C SER A 38 -4.05 -18.20 1.99
N GLY A 39 -4.94 -18.00 1.01
CA GLY A 39 -6.38 -18.22 1.15
C GLY A 39 -7.16 -17.07 1.80
N LYS A 40 -6.54 -15.89 1.94
CA LYS A 40 -7.17 -14.65 2.45
C LYS A 40 -7.20 -13.56 1.36
N PRO A 41 -8.14 -12.61 1.37
CA PRO A 41 -8.09 -11.44 0.50
C PRO A 41 -6.74 -10.72 0.63
N THR A 42 -6.17 -10.28 -0.50
CA THR A 42 -4.83 -9.65 -0.47
C THR A 42 -4.84 -8.34 0.35
N THR A 43 -5.97 -7.64 0.42
CA THR A 43 -6.16 -6.51 1.33
C THR A 43 -5.99 -6.91 2.79
N GLU A 44 -6.61 -8.00 3.24
CA GLU A 44 -6.45 -8.52 4.61
C GLU A 44 -4.99 -8.83 4.92
N VAL A 45 -4.29 -9.50 3.99
CA VAL A 45 -2.87 -9.84 4.17
C VAL A 45 -2.01 -8.57 4.38
N ILE A 46 -2.25 -7.52 3.59
CA ILE A 46 -1.49 -6.25 3.67
C ILE A 46 -1.74 -5.50 4.99
N PHE A 47 -2.96 -5.53 5.52
CA PHE A 47 -3.31 -4.79 6.75
C PHE A 47 -3.14 -5.59 8.03
N MET A 48 -3.11 -6.93 7.99
CA MET A 48 -3.11 -7.77 9.20
C MET A 48 -1.89 -8.67 9.36
N THR A 49 -0.95 -8.68 8.42
CA THR A 49 0.26 -9.50 8.49
C THR A 49 1.51 -8.62 8.45
N LEU A 50 2.42 -8.79 9.40
CA LEU A 50 3.74 -8.14 9.37
C LEU A 50 4.62 -8.80 8.29
N HIS A 51 5.51 -8.02 7.70
CA HIS A 51 6.42 -8.45 6.64
C HIS A 51 5.72 -9.01 5.39
N ALA A 52 4.54 -8.46 5.06
CA ALA A 52 3.81 -8.79 3.84
C ALA A 52 3.77 -7.58 2.89
N GLY A 53 4.12 -7.77 1.61
CA GLY A 53 4.12 -6.69 0.63
C GLY A 53 4.80 -7.03 -0.69
N GLY A 54 4.65 -6.15 -1.68
CA GLY A 54 5.19 -6.33 -3.04
C GLY A 54 6.53 -5.65 -3.31
N LYS A 55 7.24 -5.20 -2.26
CA LYS A 55 8.42 -4.31 -2.37
C LYS A 55 9.72 -4.98 -1.90
N PHE A 56 9.80 -6.30 -2.01
CA PHE A 56 10.97 -7.09 -1.56
C PHE A 56 11.96 -7.41 -2.69
N SER A 57 11.68 -7.00 -3.93
CA SER A 57 12.53 -7.28 -5.09
C SER A 57 12.65 -6.06 -5.99
N GLU A 58 13.85 -5.82 -6.51
CA GLU A 58 14.16 -4.79 -7.51
C GLU A 58 13.52 -5.08 -8.88
N THR A 59 13.21 -6.35 -9.17
CA THR A 59 12.52 -6.77 -10.40
C THR A 59 11.00 -6.81 -10.25
N GLY A 60 10.48 -6.43 -9.07
CA GLY A 60 9.06 -6.47 -8.74
C GLY A 60 8.26 -5.25 -9.23
N GLY A 61 7.02 -5.14 -8.73
CA GLY A 61 6.07 -4.08 -9.12
C GLY A 61 6.46 -2.65 -8.73
N TYR A 62 7.59 -2.47 -8.03
CA TYR A 62 8.17 -1.20 -7.60
C TYR A 62 9.69 -1.22 -7.80
N LYS A 63 10.18 -0.55 -8.84
CA LYS A 63 11.61 -0.50 -9.16
C LYS A 63 12.41 0.38 -8.19
N VAL A 64 11.78 1.45 -7.69
CA VAL A 64 12.31 2.34 -6.65
C VAL A 64 11.16 2.67 -5.70
N SER A 65 11.35 2.43 -4.40
CA SER A 65 10.35 2.74 -3.38
C SER A 65 10.99 3.11 -2.04
N GLY A 66 10.34 3.99 -1.29
CA GLY A 66 10.74 4.30 0.09
C GLY A 66 10.36 3.22 1.09
N GLY A 67 9.28 2.47 0.83
CA GLY A 67 8.89 1.33 1.67
C GLY A 67 9.56 0.03 1.23
N LEU A 68 10.13 -0.73 2.17
CA LEU A 68 10.79 -2.03 1.90
C LEU A 68 10.52 -3.13 2.93
N HIS A 69 10.00 -2.80 4.12
CA HIS A 69 9.89 -3.77 5.22
C HIS A 69 8.58 -4.59 5.23
N GLY A 70 7.53 -4.14 4.52
CA GLY A 70 6.23 -4.81 4.52
C GLY A 70 5.47 -4.74 5.86
N VAL A 71 5.67 -3.68 6.65
CA VAL A 71 5.04 -3.52 7.98
C VAL A 71 4.21 -2.23 8.13
N GLY A 72 4.36 -1.25 7.23
CA GLY A 72 3.79 0.09 7.44
C GLY A 72 2.26 0.08 7.60
N SER A 73 1.55 -0.52 6.65
CA SER A 73 0.08 -0.56 6.68
C SER A 73 -0.48 -1.37 7.85
N SER A 74 0.21 -2.43 8.25
CA SER A 74 -0.21 -3.28 9.37
C SER A 74 0.12 -2.70 10.75
N VAL A 75 1.08 -1.78 10.84
CA VAL A 75 1.33 -1.00 12.07
C VAL A 75 0.33 0.14 12.25
N VAL A 76 -0.23 0.67 11.16
CA VAL A 76 -1.26 1.72 11.20
C VAL A 76 -2.63 1.16 11.58
N ASN A 77 -2.94 -0.07 11.17
CA ASN A 77 -4.22 -0.75 11.41
C ASN A 77 -4.37 -1.23 12.85
#